data_AF-A0A356SSE0-F1
#
_entry.id   AF-A0A356SSE0-F1
#
_cell.length_a   1.000
_cell.length_b   1.000
_cell.length_c   1.000
_cell.angle_alpha   90.00
_cell.angle_beta   90.00
_cell.angle_gamma   90.00
#
_symmetry.space_group_name_H-M   'P 1'
#
loop_
_entity.id
_entity.type
_entity.pdbx_description
1 polymer ?
#
loop_
_entity_poly.entity_id
_entity_poly.type
_entity_poly.pdbx_seq_one_letter_code
_entity_poly.pdbx_strand_id
1 'polypeptide(L)'
;IDRPIRPLFPKGFMNEVQVICTVLSTDRNHDPDIAAMLGTSAALSISGVPFNGPIGAARVGFNEEQGYFLNPTVEELTTSELDMVVAGTENAVLMVESEAQELLEDEMLGAVLFGHQEMQVAIDAIKELTADAGKPRWEWQAPAENVALKTAMADAFEAKVGEAYRITDKMQRQDALAALKDAAVEQLAAAEGEEEAEGKFSKDDVKGAFAALEKRVVRSRVVKGEPRIDGRDNVTVRPLNIEVGVLPKTHGSAIFTRGETQAIAVATLGTLRDSQLIESLEGERKDRFMLHYNFPPYSVGEAGFMGGPKRREIGHGRLARRGVQAMLPSEEEFPYTIRVVSEITESNGSSSMASVCGSSLALMDAGVPLKAPVAGIAMGLVKDEDGYAVLTDILGDEDHLGDMDFKVAGSEEGVTALQMDIKIEGINEEIMETALQQAHDARIGILAQMNAVISQSRNEVSENAPSMATIKIDPDKIRDVIGKGGATIRKICEDTGASIDLDDDGTVRIYAEDKAAAKKAIDTVLAITAEAEIGKLYKGKVVRIADFGAFVNIMPGTDGLVHISQIVQERVNNVRDFLNEGDDVIVKVLDIDNRNRVKLSIKEITEEEKAAFEAAEADVAS
;
A
#
# COMPACT_ATOMS: atom_id res chain seq x y z
N ILE A 1 12.40 3.81 16.52
CA ILE A 1 13.64 3.73 17.34
C ILE A 1 14.83 4.41 16.68
N ASP A 2 15.46 3.87 15.62
CA ASP A 2 16.72 4.42 15.06
C ASP A 2 16.63 5.89 14.61
N ARG A 3 15.57 6.23 13.86
CA ARG A 3 15.33 7.57 13.27
C ARG A 3 15.49 8.73 14.26
N PRO A 4 14.77 8.79 15.40
CA PRO A 4 14.93 9.88 16.37
C PRO A 4 16.21 9.82 17.22
N ILE A 5 16.95 8.71 17.22
CA ILE A 5 18.17 8.57 18.04
C ILE A 5 19.40 9.05 17.28
N ARG A 6 19.51 8.68 16.01
CA ARG A 6 20.70 8.93 15.18
C ARG A 6 21.15 10.40 15.14
N PRO A 7 20.26 11.41 15.02
CA PRO A 7 20.66 12.82 15.00
C PRO A 7 21.26 13.33 16.32
N LEU A 8 21.01 12.62 17.43
CA LEU A 8 21.43 13.05 18.77
C LEU A 8 22.81 12.54 19.18
N PHE A 9 23.44 11.69 18.36
CA PHE A 9 24.87 11.44 18.53
C PHE A 9 25.65 12.68 18.07
N PRO A 10 26.57 13.21 18.89
CA PRO A 10 27.35 14.38 18.53
C PRO A 10 28.07 14.21 17.19
N LYS A 11 28.12 15.28 16.40
CA LYS A 11 28.79 15.29 15.09
C LYS A 11 30.25 14.85 15.25
N GLY A 12 30.66 13.87 14.45
CA GLY A 12 32.01 13.27 14.50
C GLY A 12 32.16 12.10 15.47
N PHE A 13 31.11 11.72 16.20
CA PHE A 13 31.11 10.51 17.01
C PHE A 13 30.97 9.27 16.12
N MET A 14 32.09 8.58 15.88
CA MET A 14 32.18 7.42 14.98
C MET A 14 32.36 6.08 15.72
N ASN A 15 32.28 6.07 17.05
CA ASN A 15 32.34 4.84 17.82
C ASN A 15 31.12 3.96 17.50
N GLU A 16 31.35 2.66 17.38
CA GLU A 16 30.26 1.70 17.15
C GLU A 16 29.34 1.62 18.37
N VAL A 17 28.03 1.79 18.14
CA VAL A 17 26.99 1.69 19.16
C VAL A 17 25.93 0.70 18.70
N GLN A 18 25.62 -0.27 19.57
CA GLN A 18 24.55 -1.23 19.35
C GLN A 18 23.51 -1.13 20.46
N VAL A 19 22.25 -0.93 20.07
CA VAL A 19 21.10 -1.00 20.97
C VAL A 19 20.31 -2.27 20.64
N ILE A 20 20.00 -3.05 21.67
CA ILE A 20 19.20 -4.27 21.54
C ILE A 20 17.95 -4.13 22.41
N CYS A 21 16.78 -4.08 21.78
CA CYS A 21 15.49 -4.10 22.47
C CYS A 21 14.92 -5.52 22.40
N THR A 22 14.64 -6.12 23.55
CA THR A 22 14.01 -7.45 23.63
C THR A 22 12.70 -7.32 24.37
N VAL A 23 11.58 -7.65 23.71
CA VAL A 23 10.27 -7.70 24.37
C VAL A 23 10.22 -8.99 25.19
N LEU A 24 10.26 -8.85 26.51
CA LEU A 24 10.20 -9.99 27.44
C LEU A 24 8.77 -10.36 27.83
N SER A 25 7.91 -9.34 27.94
CA SER A 25 6.50 -9.49 28.28
C SER A 25 5.71 -8.31 27.73
N THR A 26 4.60 -8.61 27.09
CA THR A 26 3.57 -7.64 26.71
C THR A 26 2.22 -8.34 26.76
N ASP A 27 1.14 -7.61 26.97
CA ASP A 27 -0.18 -8.13 26.64
C ASP A 27 -0.45 -7.96 25.13
N ARG A 28 -1.59 -8.46 24.66
CA ARG A 28 -1.96 -8.41 23.23
C ARG A 28 -2.52 -7.07 22.80
N ASN A 29 -2.88 -6.21 23.74
CA ASN A 29 -3.61 -4.97 23.49
C ASN A 29 -2.70 -3.73 23.55
N HIS A 30 -1.46 -3.87 24.03
CA HIS A 30 -0.47 -2.80 24.04
C HIS A 30 0.70 -3.12 23.11
N ASP A 31 0.97 -2.21 22.18
CA ASP A 31 2.15 -2.26 21.34
C ASP A 31 3.40 -1.90 22.17
N PRO A 32 4.45 -2.73 22.17
CA PRO A 32 5.67 -2.45 22.93
C PRO A 32 6.57 -1.37 22.31
N ASP A 33 6.23 -0.80 21.15
CA ASP A 33 7.11 0.14 20.43
C ASP A 33 7.45 1.42 21.21
N ILE A 34 6.47 2.08 21.84
CA ILE A 34 6.68 3.28 22.67
C ILE A 34 7.56 2.92 23.87
N ALA A 35 7.26 1.81 24.54
CA ALA A 35 8.08 1.33 25.65
C ALA A 35 9.52 1.00 25.21
N ALA A 36 9.72 0.44 24.02
CA ALA A 36 11.04 0.18 23.47
C ALA A 36 11.80 1.46 23.13
N MET A 37 11.11 2.51 22.65
CA MET A 37 11.69 3.83 22.40
C MET A 37 12.13 4.51 23.69
N LEU A 38 11.27 4.53 24.72
CA LEU A 38 11.59 5.07 26.04
C LEU A 38 12.71 4.28 26.72
N GLY A 39 12.67 2.95 26.65
CA GLY A 39 13.72 2.07 27.18
C GLY A 39 15.07 2.30 26.51
N THR A 40 15.08 2.55 25.19
CA THR A 40 16.31 2.92 24.48
C THR A 40 16.86 4.26 24.94
N SER A 41 15.99 5.27 25.03
CA SER A 41 16.32 6.61 25.51
C SER A 41 16.93 6.57 26.92
N ALA A 42 16.32 5.82 27.83
CA ALA A 42 16.83 5.59 29.17
C ALA A 42 18.18 4.86 29.16
N ALA A 43 18.31 3.77 28.40
CA ALA A 43 19.54 2.99 28.34
C ALA A 43 20.73 3.81 27.82
N LEU A 44 20.53 4.60 26.76
CA LEU A 44 21.56 5.49 26.22
C LEU A 44 21.93 6.58 27.22
N SER A 45 20.95 7.21 27.87
CA SER A 45 21.17 8.27 28.86
C SER A 45 21.96 7.76 30.08
N ILE A 46 21.65 6.55 30.55
CA ILE A 46 22.35 5.90 31.67
C ILE A 46 23.77 5.44 31.28
N SER A 47 23.99 5.08 30.01
CA SER A 47 25.26 4.46 29.57
C SER A 47 26.49 5.37 29.71
N GLY A 48 26.28 6.69 29.72
CA GLY A 48 27.35 7.69 29.68
C GLY A 48 27.91 7.99 28.29
N VAL A 49 27.44 7.29 27.24
CA VAL A 49 27.86 7.55 25.85
C VAL A 49 27.54 9.00 25.45
N PRO A 50 28.33 9.66 24.59
CA PRO A 50 27.99 10.97 24.05
C PRO A 50 26.65 10.91 23.30
N PHE A 51 25.60 11.41 23.94
CA PHE A 51 24.23 11.41 23.44
C PHE A 51 23.52 12.67 23.94
N ASN A 52 22.89 13.39 23.01
CA ASN A 52 22.18 14.65 23.24
C ASN A 52 20.68 14.42 23.51
N GLY A 53 20.33 13.34 24.19
CA GLY A 53 18.97 13.10 24.69
C GLY A 53 18.79 13.55 26.15
N PRO A 54 17.80 13.02 26.87
CA PRO A 54 16.91 11.92 26.45
C PRO A 54 15.87 12.34 25.40
N ILE A 55 15.28 11.35 24.74
CA ILE A 55 14.08 11.49 23.93
C ILE A 55 12.85 10.93 24.65
N GLY A 56 11.70 11.52 24.35
CA GLY A 56 10.37 10.96 24.61
C GLY A 56 9.80 10.33 23.34
N ALA A 57 8.72 9.56 23.52
CA ALA A 57 7.91 9.05 22.43
C ALA A 57 6.45 8.92 22.89
N ALA A 58 5.52 9.17 21.99
CA ALA A 58 4.09 9.05 22.21
C ALA A 58 3.42 8.51 20.96
N ARG A 59 2.40 7.66 21.13
CA ARG A 59 1.41 7.37 20.10
C ARG A 59 0.17 8.22 20.34
N VAL A 60 -0.40 8.78 19.29
CA VAL A 60 -1.56 9.66 19.34
C VAL A 60 -2.65 9.06 18.46
N GLY A 61 -3.81 8.84 19.06
CA GLY A 61 -5.06 8.56 18.36
C GLY A 61 -5.92 9.82 18.25
N PHE A 62 -6.90 9.79 17.35
CA PHE A 62 -7.86 10.87 17.15
C PHE A 62 -9.21 10.31 16.73
N ASN A 63 -10.28 10.88 17.26
CA ASN A 63 -11.64 10.76 16.71
C ASN A 63 -12.42 12.03 17.08
N GLU A 64 -13.49 12.32 16.34
CA GLU A 64 -14.29 13.53 16.55
C GLU A 64 -14.90 13.64 17.97
N GLU A 65 -15.22 12.52 18.62
CA GLU A 65 -15.90 12.50 19.92
C GLU A 65 -14.96 12.87 21.08
N GLN A 66 -13.74 12.33 21.07
CA GLN A 66 -12.76 12.43 22.15
C GLN A 66 -11.68 13.48 21.87
N GLY A 67 -11.46 13.84 20.61
CA GLY A 67 -10.28 14.59 20.18
C GLY A 67 -9.02 13.73 20.22
N TYR A 68 -7.87 14.34 20.54
CA TYR A 68 -6.61 13.60 20.66
C TYR A 68 -6.55 12.75 21.93
N PHE A 69 -6.06 11.52 21.83
CA PHE A 69 -5.83 10.65 22.97
C PHE A 69 -4.47 9.94 22.90
N LEU A 70 -3.88 9.75 24.08
CA LEU A 70 -2.49 9.34 24.26
C LEU A 70 -2.34 7.83 24.43
N ASN A 71 -1.35 7.27 23.73
CA ASN A 71 -0.90 5.88 23.79
C ASN A 71 -2.06 4.87 23.74
N PRO A 72 -2.90 4.93 22.68
CA PRO A 72 -4.04 4.04 22.56
C PRO A 72 -3.62 2.58 22.47
N THR A 73 -4.47 1.73 23.04
CA THR A 73 -4.43 0.29 22.85
C THR A 73 -4.77 -0.11 21.41
N VAL A 74 -4.45 -1.34 21.04
CA VAL A 74 -4.79 -1.91 19.72
C VAL A 74 -6.30 -1.87 19.48
N GLU A 75 -7.10 -2.14 20.51
CA GLU A 75 -8.56 -2.03 20.45
C GLU A 75 -9.03 -0.59 20.23
N GLU A 76 -8.50 0.39 20.97
CA GLU A 76 -8.87 1.81 20.80
C GLU A 76 -8.47 2.36 19.42
N LEU A 77 -7.38 1.86 18.84
CA LEU A 77 -6.97 2.23 17.47
C LEU A 77 -7.98 1.78 16.41
N THR A 78 -8.81 0.77 16.67
CA THR A 78 -9.84 0.33 15.69
C THR A 78 -10.92 1.38 15.46
N THR A 79 -11.14 2.27 16.44
CA THR A 79 -12.07 3.39 16.36
C THR A 79 -11.36 4.73 16.13
N SER A 80 -10.05 4.70 15.92
CA SER A 80 -9.24 5.89 15.70
C SER A 80 -9.13 6.21 14.21
N GLU A 81 -9.28 7.47 13.87
CA GLU A 81 -9.01 8.02 12.54
C GLU A 81 -7.51 8.33 12.35
N LEU A 82 -6.71 8.24 13.43
CA LEU A 82 -5.27 8.48 13.42
C LEU A 82 -4.50 7.39 14.18
N ASP A 83 -3.42 6.91 13.60
CA ASP A 83 -2.32 6.20 14.28
C ASP A 83 -1.04 6.99 14.00
N MET A 84 -0.66 7.86 14.93
CA MET A 84 0.56 8.67 14.82
C MET A 84 1.54 8.34 15.93
N VAL A 85 2.79 8.06 15.57
CA VAL A 85 3.90 7.97 16.50
C VAL A 85 4.79 9.21 16.33
N VAL A 86 5.02 9.89 17.44
CA VAL A 86 5.88 11.09 17.53
C VAL A 86 7.01 10.80 18.52
N ALA A 87 8.23 11.25 18.20
CA ALA A 87 9.34 11.23 19.13
C ALA A 87 10.18 12.50 19.02
N GLY A 88 10.68 12.96 20.16
CA GLY A 88 11.36 14.24 20.26
C GLY A 88 12.16 14.39 21.55
N THR A 89 12.92 15.48 21.63
CA THR A 89 13.54 15.96 22.86
C THR A 89 12.60 16.93 23.58
N GLU A 90 13.07 17.52 24.67
CA GLU A 90 12.38 18.60 25.37
C GLU A 90 12.06 19.78 24.45
N ASN A 91 12.95 20.08 23.51
CA ASN A 91 12.88 21.31 22.72
C ASN A 91 12.33 21.12 21.31
N ALA A 92 12.33 19.90 20.78
CA ALA A 92 12.01 19.66 19.38
C ALA A 92 11.46 18.26 19.11
N VAL A 93 10.54 18.19 18.15
CA VAL A 93 10.17 16.92 17.49
C VAL A 93 11.33 16.49 16.59
N LEU A 94 11.65 15.20 16.61
CA LEU A 94 12.72 14.61 15.80
C LEU A 94 12.17 13.69 14.72
N MET A 95 11.07 12.98 15.00
CA MET A 95 10.51 12.01 14.10
C MET A 95 8.99 11.93 14.26
N VAL A 96 8.31 11.84 13.12
CA VAL A 96 6.89 11.51 13.02
C VAL A 96 6.72 10.37 12.03
N GLU A 97 5.84 9.43 12.35
CA GLU A 97 5.33 8.38 11.46
C GLU A 97 3.84 8.22 11.72
N SER A 98 3.00 8.43 10.71
CA SER A 98 1.55 8.31 10.89
C SER A 98 0.81 7.68 9.72
N GLU A 99 -0.39 7.24 10.06
CA GLU A 99 -1.46 6.76 9.20
C GLU A 99 -2.76 7.42 9.65
N ALA A 100 -3.53 7.96 8.71
CA ALA A 100 -4.74 8.72 8.99
C ALA A 100 -5.86 8.40 7.99
N GLN A 101 -7.10 8.62 8.41
CA GLN A 101 -8.31 8.45 7.59
C GLN A 101 -8.78 9.80 7.00
N GLU A 102 -7.94 10.41 6.15
CA GLU A 102 -8.21 11.73 5.53
C GLU A 102 -8.38 12.87 6.54
N LEU A 103 -7.46 13.00 7.50
CA LEU A 103 -7.45 14.13 8.42
C LEU A 103 -6.83 15.37 7.79
N LEU A 104 -7.25 16.55 8.24
CA LEU A 104 -6.76 17.83 7.74
C LEU A 104 -5.32 18.12 8.22
N GLU A 105 -4.60 18.99 7.50
CA GLU A 105 -3.23 19.36 7.84
C GLU A 105 -3.09 19.95 9.26
N ASP A 106 -4.07 20.72 9.72
CA ASP A 106 -4.11 21.31 11.06
C ASP A 106 -4.38 20.26 12.16
N GLU A 107 -5.22 19.27 11.89
CA GLU A 107 -5.45 18.12 12.77
C GLU A 107 -4.18 17.26 12.89
N MET A 108 -3.50 17.03 11.78
CA MET A 108 -2.22 16.31 11.77
C MET A 108 -1.14 17.07 12.55
N LEU A 109 -1.03 18.38 12.37
CA LEU A 109 -0.10 19.21 13.13
C LEU A 109 -0.45 19.25 14.61
N GLY A 110 -1.74 19.38 14.95
CA GLY A 110 -2.23 19.35 16.32
C GLY A 110 -1.88 18.05 17.04
N ALA A 111 -2.00 16.91 16.37
CA ALA A 111 -1.57 15.62 16.91
C ALA A 111 -0.05 15.55 17.19
N VAL A 112 0.77 16.14 16.32
CA VAL A 112 2.23 16.23 16.54
C VAL A 112 2.55 17.04 17.79
N LEU A 113 1.90 18.19 17.96
CA LEU A 113 2.09 19.07 19.12
C LEU A 113 1.58 18.43 20.41
N PHE A 114 0.42 17.79 20.37
CA PHE A 114 -0.13 17.02 21.49
C PHE A 114 0.83 15.91 21.93
N GLY A 115 1.32 15.10 20.99
CA GLY A 115 2.30 14.05 21.28
C GLY A 115 3.60 14.61 21.88
N HIS A 116 4.09 15.74 21.37
CA HIS A 116 5.27 16.43 21.90
C HIS A 116 5.09 16.94 23.33
N GLN A 117 3.91 17.48 23.63
CA GLN A 117 3.57 17.94 24.97
C GLN A 117 3.47 16.78 25.96
N GLU A 118 2.77 15.70 25.60
CA GLU A 118 2.53 14.57 26.49
C GLU A 118 3.79 13.75 26.77
N MET A 119 4.72 13.65 25.80
CA MET A 119 5.96 12.90 26.00
C MET A 119 6.95 13.54 26.99
N GLN A 120 6.74 14.81 27.38
CA GLN A 120 7.62 15.52 28.31
C GLN A 120 7.68 14.83 29.69
N VAL A 121 6.56 14.24 30.14
CA VAL A 121 6.50 13.48 31.39
C VAL A 121 7.49 12.31 31.38
N ALA A 122 7.60 11.61 30.24
CA ALA A 122 8.54 10.50 30.09
C ALA A 122 10.00 10.97 30.00
N ILE A 123 10.24 12.11 29.33
CA ILE A 123 11.57 12.74 29.25
C ILE A 123 12.08 13.09 30.66
N ASP A 124 11.23 13.71 31.48
CA ASP A 124 11.57 14.09 32.85
C ASP A 124 11.84 12.87 33.72
N ALA A 125 11.01 11.83 33.63
CA ALA A 125 11.24 10.57 34.33
C ALA A 125 12.59 9.92 33.94
N ILE A 126 13.00 10.00 32.66
CA ILE A 126 14.30 9.48 32.21
C ILE A 126 15.46 10.34 32.73
N LYS A 127 15.28 11.68 32.80
CA LYS A 127 16.27 12.58 33.40
C LYS A 127 16.48 12.25 34.88
N GLU A 128 15.40 12.06 35.63
CA GLU A 128 15.44 11.65 37.04
C GLU A 128 16.16 10.31 37.22
N LEU A 129 15.80 9.29 36.42
CA LEU A 129 16.47 7.99 36.44
C LEU A 129 17.97 8.10 36.11
N THR A 130 18.34 8.97 35.17
CA THR A 130 19.73 9.19 34.80
C THR A 130 20.51 9.90 35.91
N ALA A 131 19.87 10.81 36.66
CA ALA A 131 20.49 11.44 37.83
C ALA A 131 20.80 10.43 38.94
N ASP A 132 19.91 9.45 39.14
CA ASP A 132 20.05 8.44 40.20
C ASP A 132 21.00 7.29 39.82
N ALA A 133 20.94 6.82 38.57
CA ALA A 133 21.58 5.57 38.12
C ALA A 133 22.59 5.75 36.97
N GLY A 134 22.80 6.98 36.50
CA GLY A 134 23.66 7.29 35.36
C GLY A 134 25.12 6.94 35.60
N LYS A 135 25.75 6.32 34.60
CA LYS A 135 27.20 6.13 34.58
C LYS A 135 27.90 7.46 34.25
N PRO A 136 29.17 7.63 34.63
CA PRO A 136 29.94 8.79 34.23
C PRO A 136 29.91 8.98 32.72
N ARG A 137 29.67 10.23 32.28
CA ARG A 137 29.76 10.62 30.86
C ARG A 137 31.17 10.30 30.35
N TRP A 138 31.24 9.77 29.13
CA TRP A 138 32.52 9.51 28.49
C TRP A 138 33.26 10.83 28.29
N GLU A 139 34.55 10.82 28.59
CA GLU A 139 35.44 11.93 28.23
C GLU A 139 35.68 11.89 26.72
N TRP A 140 34.76 12.49 25.97
CA TRP A 140 34.83 12.61 24.53
C TRP A 140 34.69 14.08 24.14
N GLN A 141 35.52 14.50 23.18
CA GLN A 141 35.43 15.80 22.55
C GLN A 141 35.38 15.60 21.04
N ALA A 142 34.63 16.47 20.37
CA ALA A 142 34.62 16.49 18.93
C ALA A 142 36.04 16.80 18.40
N PRO A 143 36.46 16.19 17.28
CA PRO A 143 37.68 16.58 16.61
C PRO A 143 37.72 18.10 16.37
N ALA A 144 38.87 18.72 16.61
CA ALA A 144 39.04 20.15 16.37
C ALA A 144 38.84 20.47 14.89
N GLU A 145 38.10 21.55 14.59
CA GLU A 145 37.90 21.98 13.21
C GLU A 145 39.22 22.48 12.63
N ASN A 146 39.62 21.93 11.48
CA ASN A 146 40.81 22.39 10.77
C ASN A 146 40.49 23.65 9.95
N VAL A 147 40.58 24.81 10.61
CA VAL A 147 40.29 26.13 10.03
C VAL A 147 41.15 26.43 8.81
N ALA A 148 42.42 25.99 8.82
CA ALA A 148 43.34 26.18 7.70
C ALA A 148 42.87 25.41 6.47
N LEU A 149 42.49 24.14 6.62
CA LEU A 149 41.94 23.32 5.54
C LEU A 149 40.62 23.90 5.02
N LYS A 150 39.71 24.30 5.91
CA LYS A 150 38.43 24.90 5.53
C LYS A 150 38.62 26.15 4.67
N THR A 151 39.55 27.01 5.06
CA THR A 151 39.88 28.23 4.32
C THR A 151 40.50 27.90 2.97
N ALA A 152 41.51 27.04 2.93
CA ALA A 152 42.16 26.61 1.69
C ALA A 152 41.19 25.94 0.70
N MET A 153 40.25 25.15 1.21
CA MET A 153 39.20 24.49 0.44
C MET A 153 38.23 25.52 -0.16
N ALA A 154 37.77 26.47 0.64
CA ALA A 154 36.87 27.54 0.18
C ALA A 154 37.54 28.38 -0.93
N ASP A 155 38.76 28.87 -0.69
CA ASP A 155 39.48 29.73 -1.64
C ASP A 155 39.71 29.06 -3.01
N ALA A 156 40.00 27.76 -3.02
CA ALA A 156 40.36 27.04 -4.25
C ALA A 156 39.16 26.42 -5.00
N PHE A 157 38.09 26.04 -4.28
CA PHE A 157 37.02 25.21 -4.84
C PHE A 157 35.60 25.77 -4.70
N GLU A 158 35.32 26.76 -3.84
CA GLU A 158 33.94 27.24 -3.59
C GLU A 158 33.23 27.69 -4.87
N ALA A 159 33.89 28.53 -5.68
CA ALA A 159 33.32 28.99 -6.95
C ALA A 159 33.10 27.84 -7.95
N LYS A 160 34.02 26.88 -8.02
CA LYS A 160 33.94 25.73 -8.92
C LYS A 160 32.82 24.76 -8.52
N VAL A 161 32.69 24.49 -7.22
CA VAL A 161 31.58 23.72 -6.64
C VAL A 161 30.26 24.44 -6.91
N GLY A 162 30.24 25.76 -6.76
CA GLY A 162 29.09 26.60 -7.12
C GLY A 162 28.67 26.44 -8.57
N GLU A 163 29.59 26.43 -9.53
CA GLU A 163 29.24 26.21 -10.95
C GLU A 163 28.85 24.74 -11.23
N ALA A 164 29.50 23.76 -10.59
CA ALA A 164 29.13 22.35 -10.73
C ALA A 164 27.68 22.07 -10.28
N TYR A 165 27.23 22.70 -9.20
CA TYR A 165 25.83 22.60 -8.75
C TYR A 165 24.81 23.32 -9.64
N ARG A 166 25.23 24.00 -10.71
CA ARG A 166 24.32 24.52 -11.75
C ARG A 166 24.07 23.54 -12.88
N ILE A 167 24.76 22.40 -12.88
CA ILE A 167 24.50 21.32 -13.83
C ILE A 167 23.22 20.61 -13.39
N THR A 168 22.18 20.69 -14.23
CA THR A 168 20.85 20.14 -13.94
C THR A 168 20.85 18.60 -13.92
N ASP A 169 21.48 17.97 -14.91
CA ASP A 169 21.56 16.50 -15.02
C ASP A 169 22.34 15.90 -13.85
N LYS A 170 21.73 14.92 -13.17
CA LYS A 170 22.31 14.33 -11.95
C LYS A 170 23.65 13.65 -12.20
N MET A 171 23.77 12.84 -13.25
CA MET A 171 24.98 12.06 -13.51
C MET A 171 26.14 12.99 -13.90
N GLN A 172 25.89 13.94 -14.79
CA GLN A 172 26.90 14.92 -15.18
C GLN A 172 27.37 15.78 -13.99
N ARG A 173 26.45 16.15 -13.09
CA ARG A 173 26.78 16.86 -11.86
C ARG A 173 27.65 16.02 -10.93
N GLN A 174 27.30 14.75 -10.73
CA GLN A 174 28.08 13.82 -9.90
C GLN A 174 29.49 13.62 -10.46
N ASP A 175 29.63 13.44 -11.77
CA ASP A 175 30.94 13.32 -12.43
C ASP A 175 31.79 14.58 -12.26
N ALA A 176 31.18 15.77 -12.42
CA ALA A 176 31.86 17.05 -12.23
C ALA A 176 32.31 17.25 -10.77
N LEU A 177 31.47 16.92 -9.79
CA LEU A 177 31.81 17.00 -8.37
C LEU A 177 32.88 15.98 -7.98
N ALA A 178 32.84 14.76 -8.53
CA ALA A 178 33.86 13.75 -8.32
C ALA A 178 35.23 14.22 -8.84
N ALA A 179 35.27 14.78 -10.06
CA ALA A 179 36.50 15.35 -10.61
C ALA A 179 37.05 16.51 -9.77
N LEU A 180 36.19 17.38 -9.24
CA LEU A 180 36.59 18.47 -8.34
C LEU A 180 37.11 17.94 -7.00
N LYS A 181 36.50 16.88 -6.47
CA LYS A 181 36.93 16.22 -5.24
C LYS A 181 38.30 15.56 -5.40
N ASP A 182 38.54 14.89 -6.52
CA ASP A 182 39.83 14.30 -6.83
C ASP A 182 40.91 15.39 -6.99
N ALA A 183 40.59 16.49 -7.68
CA ALA A 183 41.48 17.65 -7.77
C ALA A 183 41.77 18.28 -6.40
N ALA A 184 40.78 18.34 -5.50
CA ALA A 184 40.98 18.82 -4.14
C ALA A 184 41.92 17.91 -3.34
N VAL A 185 41.79 16.59 -3.49
CA VAL A 185 42.72 15.61 -2.90
C VAL A 185 44.12 15.80 -3.46
N GLU A 186 44.30 15.89 -4.78
CA GLU A 186 45.62 16.12 -5.39
C GLU A 186 46.27 17.42 -4.91
N GLN A 187 45.48 18.50 -4.83
CA GLN A 187 45.98 19.82 -4.46
C GLN A 187 46.27 19.95 -2.96
N LEU A 188 45.41 19.43 -2.08
CA LEU A 188 45.45 19.73 -0.64
C LEU A 188 45.89 18.55 0.23
N ALA A 189 45.83 17.31 -0.27
CA ALA A 189 46.29 16.16 0.51
C ALA A 189 47.82 15.99 0.47
N ALA A 190 48.39 15.46 1.55
CA ALA A 190 49.77 14.97 1.59
C ALA A 190 49.91 13.70 0.72
N ALA A 191 51.12 13.45 0.20
CA ALA A 191 51.40 12.22 -0.55
C ALA A 191 51.37 10.98 0.38
N GLU A 192 51.02 9.81 -0.15
CA GLU A 192 50.95 8.58 0.64
C GLU A 192 52.31 8.25 1.29
N GLY A 193 52.33 8.23 2.62
CA GLY A 193 53.53 7.89 3.42
C GLY A 193 54.41 9.06 3.81
N GLU A 194 54.05 10.31 3.49
CA GLU A 194 54.73 11.52 4.00
C GLU A 194 54.05 12.03 5.29
N GLU A 195 54.83 12.62 6.21
CA GLU A 195 54.27 13.38 7.33
C GLU A 195 53.49 14.61 6.81
N GLU A 196 52.49 15.07 7.57
CA GLU A 196 51.74 16.30 7.25
C GLU A 196 52.72 17.48 7.11
N ALA A 197 53.08 17.81 5.87
CA ALA A 197 53.89 18.97 5.54
C ALA A 197 53.06 20.26 5.70
N GLU A 198 53.74 21.38 5.90
CA GLU A 198 53.10 22.68 6.09
C GLU A 198 52.19 23.02 4.88
N GLY A 199 50.87 23.06 5.10
CA GLY A 199 49.86 23.31 4.07
C GLY A 199 49.29 22.07 3.36
N LYS A 200 49.63 20.85 3.79
CA LYS A 200 49.05 19.58 3.31
C LYS A 200 48.30 18.85 4.43
N PHE A 201 47.21 18.17 4.07
CA PHE A 201 46.26 17.57 5.02
C PHE A 201 46.04 16.07 4.74
N SER A 202 45.40 15.36 5.67
CA SER A 202 45.02 13.96 5.43
C SER A 202 43.98 13.85 4.30
N LYS A 203 44.03 12.77 3.51
CA LYS A 203 43.10 12.54 2.39
C LYS A 203 41.64 12.51 2.86
N ASP A 204 41.37 11.95 4.03
CA ASP A 204 40.02 11.84 4.57
C ASP A 204 39.50 13.19 5.08
N ASP A 205 40.35 14.02 5.69
CA ASP A 205 39.97 15.38 6.09
C ASP A 205 39.66 16.25 4.88
N VAL A 206 40.46 16.16 3.81
CA VAL A 206 40.19 16.88 2.56
C VAL A 206 38.84 16.49 1.96
N LYS A 207 38.53 15.18 1.91
CA LYS A 207 37.22 14.70 1.45
C LYS A 207 36.07 15.18 2.35
N GLY A 208 36.27 15.19 3.66
CA GLY A 208 35.30 15.69 4.63
C GLY A 208 35.06 17.19 4.49
N ALA A 209 36.12 17.98 4.31
CA ALA A 209 36.05 19.41 4.08
C ALA A 209 35.36 19.75 2.74
N PHE A 210 35.59 18.95 1.69
CA PHE A 210 34.90 19.08 0.42
C PHE A 210 33.39 18.86 0.57
N ALA A 211 32.97 17.77 1.25
CA ALA A 211 31.56 17.51 1.53
C ALA A 211 30.90 18.61 2.39
N ALA A 212 31.64 19.17 3.36
CA ALA A 212 31.17 20.31 4.15
C ALA A 212 31.02 21.59 3.31
N LEU A 213 31.92 21.80 2.33
CA LEU A 213 31.84 22.90 1.38
C LEU A 213 30.61 22.75 0.47
N GLU A 214 30.38 21.56 -0.10
CA GLU A 214 29.19 21.23 -0.89
C GLU A 214 27.91 21.61 -0.14
N LYS A 215 27.80 21.13 1.12
CA LYS A 215 26.67 21.44 2.00
C LYS A 215 26.48 22.94 2.17
N ARG A 216 27.55 23.69 2.48
CA ARG A 216 27.48 25.14 2.70
C ARG A 216 27.05 25.91 1.45
N VAL A 217 27.59 25.56 0.27
CA VAL A 217 27.31 26.27 -0.98
C VAL A 217 25.84 26.12 -1.37
N VAL A 218 25.31 24.89 -1.35
CA VAL A 218 23.92 24.62 -1.74
C VAL A 218 22.94 25.30 -0.77
N ARG A 219 23.16 25.16 0.54
CA ARG A 219 22.28 25.74 1.56
C ARG A 219 22.22 27.26 1.50
N SER A 220 23.38 27.91 1.40
CA SER A 220 23.45 29.37 1.34
C SER A 220 22.68 29.93 0.15
N ARG A 221 22.73 29.26 -1.00
CA ARG A 221 21.99 29.67 -2.21
C ARG A 221 20.48 29.56 -2.03
N VAL A 222 20.03 28.42 -1.52
CA VAL A 222 18.61 28.15 -1.29
C VAL A 222 18.01 29.18 -0.30
N VAL A 223 18.70 29.46 0.80
CA VAL A 223 18.25 30.45 1.80
C VAL A 223 18.25 31.87 1.23
N LYS A 224 19.18 32.20 0.32
CA LYS A 224 19.24 33.50 -0.37
C LYS A 224 18.21 33.64 -1.50
N GLY A 225 17.41 32.62 -1.78
CA GLY A 225 16.41 32.63 -2.85
C GLY A 225 17.00 32.52 -4.26
N GLU A 226 18.23 32.03 -4.39
CA GLU A 226 18.76 31.64 -5.70
C GLU A 226 18.04 30.38 -6.22
N PRO A 227 18.01 30.15 -7.55
CA PRO A 227 17.49 28.92 -8.11
C PRO A 227 18.16 27.68 -7.49
N ARG A 228 17.37 26.62 -7.29
CA ARG A 228 17.83 25.32 -6.78
C ARG A 228 18.77 24.64 -7.77
N ILE A 229 19.30 23.47 -7.38
CA ILE A 229 20.29 22.68 -8.14
C ILE A 229 19.81 22.42 -9.59
N ASP A 230 18.53 22.14 -9.77
CA ASP A 230 17.91 21.90 -11.08
C ASP A 230 17.28 23.14 -11.73
N GLY A 231 17.47 24.32 -11.13
CA GLY A 231 16.97 25.60 -11.62
C GLY A 231 15.55 25.96 -11.17
N ARG A 232 14.86 25.09 -10.42
CA ARG A 232 13.52 25.39 -9.88
C ARG A 232 13.57 26.42 -8.75
N ASP A 233 12.41 27.01 -8.48
CA ASP A 233 12.16 27.70 -7.23
C ASP A 233 11.81 26.71 -6.10
N ASN A 234 11.52 27.26 -4.92
CA ASN A 234 11.24 26.49 -3.72
C ASN A 234 9.88 25.78 -3.73
N VAL A 235 8.95 26.15 -4.61
CA VAL A 235 7.56 25.67 -4.59
C VAL A 235 7.20 24.74 -5.77
N THR A 236 7.97 24.78 -6.85
CA THR A 236 7.68 24.06 -8.09
C THR A 236 7.95 22.56 -7.98
N VAL A 237 6.95 21.75 -8.34
CA VAL A 237 7.07 20.28 -8.53
C VAL A 237 7.73 19.98 -9.88
N ARG A 238 8.56 18.92 -9.96
CA ARG A 238 9.19 18.50 -11.23
C ARG A 238 8.14 18.01 -12.24
N PRO A 239 8.46 18.02 -13.54
CA PRO A 239 7.55 17.51 -14.57
C PRO A 239 7.09 16.07 -14.30
N LEU A 240 5.81 15.80 -14.54
CA LEU A 240 5.21 14.47 -14.41
C LEU A 240 5.04 13.82 -15.79
N ASN A 241 5.28 12.51 -15.86
CA ASN A 241 4.83 11.66 -16.95
C ASN A 241 4.11 10.45 -16.34
N ILE A 242 2.87 10.21 -16.76
CA ILE A 242 1.94 9.28 -16.12
C ILE A 242 1.29 8.42 -17.19
N GLU A 243 1.44 7.11 -17.06
CA GLU A 243 0.83 6.11 -17.94
C GLU A 243 0.18 5.01 -17.12
N VAL A 244 -0.94 4.45 -17.60
CA VAL A 244 -1.67 3.33 -16.97
C VAL A 244 -1.93 2.22 -17.99
N GLY A 245 -2.09 0.98 -17.53
CA GLY A 245 -2.33 -0.17 -18.40
C GLY A 245 -1.14 -0.54 -19.30
N VAL A 246 0.08 -0.23 -18.85
CA VAL A 246 1.32 -0.39 -19.66
C VAL A 246 1.72 -1.85 -19.83
N LEU A 247 1.44 -2.71 -18.84
CA LEU A 247 1.80 -4.14 -18.86
C LEU A 247 0.59 -5.01 -19.27
N PRO A 248 0.63 -5.72 -20.42
CA PRO A 248 -0.57 -6.37 -20.99
C PRO A 248 -1.20 -7.50 -20.15
N LYS A 249 -0.42 -8.13 -19.26
CA LYS A 249 -0.83 -9.33 -18.51
C LYS A 249 -1.08 -9.08 -17.03
N THR A 250 -0.85 -7.88 -16.54
CA THR A 250 -1.13 -7.51 -15.15
C THR A 250 -2.60 -7.18 -14.97
N HIS A 251 -3.11 -7.23 -13.73
CA HIS A 251 -4.50 -6.84 -13.47
C HIS A 251 -4.64 -5.32 -13.52
N GLY A 252 -3.66 -4.58 -12.97
CA GLY A 252 -3.48 -3.16 -13.25
C GLY A 252 -2.02 -2.77 -13.20
N SER A 253 -1.64 -1.74 -13.94
CA SER A 253 -0.27 -1.23 -13.97
C SER A 253 -0.22 0.27 -14.19
N ALA A 254 0.79 0.91 -13.64
CA ALA A 254 1.07 2.33 -13.87
C ALA A 254 2.57 2.58 -13.93
N ILE A 255 2.97 3.52 -14.79
CA ILE A 255 4.29 4.16 -14.75
C ILE A 255 4.06 5.59 -14.29
N PHE A 256 4.59 5.91 -13.11
CA PHE A 256 4.59 7.27 -12.59
C PHE A 256 6.03 7.78 -12.58
N THR A 257 6.28 8.84 -13.33
CA THR A 257 7.58 9.52 -13.40
C THR A 257 7.43 10.96 -12.94
N ARG A 258 8.28 11.40 -12.01
CA ARG A 258 8.39 12.78 -11.53
C ARG A 258 9.85 13.21 -11.60
N GLY A 259 10.19 14.05 -12.57
CA GLY A 259 11.58 14.34 -12.91
C GLY A 259 12.37 13.05 -13.16
N GLU A 260 13.49 12.86 -12.47
CA GLU A 260 14.33 11.64 -12.51
C GLU A 260 13.97 10.66 -11.37
N THR A 261 12.69 10.58 -11.00
CA THR A 261 12.16 9.58 -10.07
C THR A 261 11.03 8.83 -10.74
N GLN A 262 11.20 7.52 -10.97
CA GLN A 262 10.23 6.69 -11.66
C GLN A 262 9.88 5.44 -10.85
N ALA A 263 8.59 5.15 -10.77
CA ALA A 263 8.04 3.93 -10.19
C ALA A 263 7.14 3.24 -11.21
N ILE A 264 7.38 1.95 -11.43
CA ILE A 264 6.46 1.05 -12.12
C ILE A 264 5.67 0.30 -11.04
N ALA A 265 4.39 0.64 -10.89
CA ALA A 265 3.50 0.01 -9.94
C ALA A 265 2.63 -1.03 -10.64
N VAL A 266 2.50 -2.21 -10.04
CA VAL A 266 1.69 -3.32 -10.55
C VAL A 266 0.74 -3.78 -9.47
N ALA A 267 -0.57 -3.71 -9.75
CA ALA A 267 -1.62 -4.25 -8.91
C ALA A 267 -2.00 -5.66 -9.38
N THR A 268 -2.03 -6.60 -8.43
CA THR A 268 -2.46 -7.99 -8.59
C THR A 268 -3.59 -8.26 -7.62
N LEU A 269 -4.64 -8.91 -8.11
CA LEU A 269 -5.81 -9.31 -7.36
C LEU A 269 -5.77 -10.82 -7.15
N GLY A 270 -6.10 -11.27 -5.95
CA GLY A 270 -6.17 -12.66 -5.56
C GLY A 270 -7.46 -12.97 -4.81
N THR A 271 -7.69 -14.25 -4.56
CA THR A 271 -8.78 -14.69 -3.69
C THR A 271 -8.47 -14.33 -2.25
N LEU A 272 -9.48 -14.23 -1.37
CA LEU A 272 -9.25 -13.96 0.07
C LEU A 272 -8.34 -14.99 0.76
N ARG A 273 -8.18 -16.19 0.17
CA ARG A 273 -7.25 -17.23 0.64
C ARG A 273 -5.78 -16.84 0.44
N ASP A 274 -5.50 -15.93 -0.49
CA ASP A 274 -4.15 -15.41 -0.77
C ASP A 274 -3.73 -14.31 0.21
N SER A 275 -4.60 -13.94 1.16
CA SER A 275 -4.29 -12.97 2.20
C SER A 275 -3.08 -13.40 3.02
N GLN A 276 -2.20 -12.45 3.32
CA GLN A 276 -0.98 -12.71 4.07
C GLN A 276 -1.33 -13.05 5.52
N LEU A 277 -0.86 -14.21 6.00
CA LEU A 277 -0.94 -14.54 7.41
C LEU A 277 0.18 -13.83 8.17
N ILE A 278 -0.19 -13.02 9.16
CA ILE A 278 0.74 -12.33 10.05
C ILE A 278 0.59 -12.90 11.45
N GLU A 279 1.62 -13.59 11.91
CA GLU A 279 1.75 -14.05 13.29
C GLU A 279 2.63 -13.05 14.07
N SER A 280 2.03 -12.31 14.99
CA SER A 280 2.69 -11.30 15.81
C SER A 280 2.41 -11.51 17.31
N LEU A 281 2.93 -10.61 18.15
CA LEU A 281 2.64 -10.63 19.59
C LEU A 281 1.15 -10.40 19.92
N GLU A 282 0.45 -9.64 19.07
CA GLU A 282 -0.99 -9.36 19.19
C GLU A 282 -1.83 -10.62 18.90
N GLY A 283 -1.30 -11.53 18.09
CA GLY A 283 -1.95 -12.75 17.66
C GLY A 283 -1.75 -13.02 16.18
N GLU A 284 -2.65 -13.83 15.63
CA GLU A 284 -2.69 -14.17 14.21
C GLU A 284 -3.74 -13.29 13.52
N ARG A 285 -3.36 -12.62 12.43
CA ARG A 285 -4.28 -11.85 11.58
C ARG A 285 -4.04 -12.11 10.11
N LYS A 286 -5.08 -11.99 9.31
CA LYS A 286 -5.00 -12.03 7.85
C LYS A 286 -4.98 -10.62 7.30
N ASP A 287 -3.92 -10.27 6.57
CA ASP A 287 -3.79 -8.99 5.89
C ASP A 287 -4.07 -9.19 4.40
N ARG A 288 -5.19 -8.64 3.92
CA ARG A 288 -5.56 -8.74 2.51
C ARG A 288 -4.85 -7.71 1.63
N PHE A 289 -4.13 -6.73 2.20
CA PHE A 289 -3.45 -5.69 1.44
C PHE A 289 -1.94 -5.72 1.65
N MET A 290 -1.23 -6.14 0.60
CA MET A 290 0.23 -6.17 0.55
C MET A 290 0.73 -5.07 -0.37
N LEU A 291 1.69 -4.27 0.10
CA LEU A 291 2.46 -3.36 -0.74
C LEU A 291 3.94 -3.68 -0.58
N HIS A 292 4.55 -4.16 -1.66
CA HIS A 292 5.97 -4.41 -1.75
C HIS A 292 6.65 -3.30 -2.53
N TYR A 293 7.82 -2.89 -2.03
CA TYR A 293 8.61 -1.83 -2.60
C TYR A 293 10.01 -2.37 -2.85
N ASN A 294 10.48 -2.25 -4.09
CA ASN A 294 11.78 -2.74 -4.52
C ASN A 294 12.64 -1.57 -5.02
N PHE A 295 13.88 -1.51 -4.55
CA PHE A 295 14.82 -0.45 -4.89
C PHE A 295 16.10 -1.03 -5.50
N PRO A 296 16.04 -1.50 -6.75
CA PRO A 296 17.19 -2.10 -7.40
C PRO A 296 18.33 -1.07 -7.59
N PRO A 297 19.59 -1.49 -7.55
CA PRO A 297 20.75 -0.59 -7.55
C PRO A 297 20.88 0.18 -8.88
N TYR A 298 20.36 -0.36 -9.98
CA TYR A 298 20.35 0.34 -11.26
C TYR A 298 19.51 1.63 -11.22
N SER A 299 18.55 1.75 -10.31
CA SER A 299 17.71 2.95 -10.18
C SER A 299 18.48 4.20 -9.74
N VAL A 300 19.67 4.01 -9.16
CA VAL A 300 20.59 5.07 -8.77
C VAL A 300 21.89 5.04 -9.60
N GLY A 301 21.95 4.22 -10.65
CA GLY A 301 23.13 4.09 -11.51
C GLY A 301 24.27 3.27 -10.89
N GLU A 302 24.00 2.48 -9.84
CA GLU A 302 25.02 1.69 -9.14
C GLU A 302 24.90 0.19 -9.45
N ALA A 303 26.01 -0.54 -9.28
CA ALA A 303 26.01 -1.99 -9.20
C ALA A 303 25.93 -2.44 -7.74
N GLY A 304 25.13 -3.47 -7.44
CA GLY A 304 24.97 -3.97 -6.09
C GLY A 304 24.42 -5.39 -6.03
N PHE A 305 24.55 -6.03 -4.87
CA PHE A 305 23.96 -7.35 -4.64
C PHE A 305 22.44 -7.28 -4.60
N MET A 306 21.79 -8.10 -5.43
CA MET A 306 20.35 -8.33 -5.41
C MET A 306 20.04 -9.45 -4.40
N GLY A 307 19.67 -9.06 -3.18
CA GLY A 307 19.27 -9.97 -2.10
C GLY A 307 17.80 -9.78 -1.71
N GLY A 308 17.43 -10.19 -0.50
CA GLY A 308 16.12 -9.84 0.06
C GLY A 308 16.01 -8.33 0.39
N PRO A 309 14.78 -7.81 0.58
CA PRO A 309 14.56 -6.40 0.88
C PRO A 309 15.30 -5.92 2.12
N LYS A 310 15.97 -4.77 2.01
CA LYS A 310 16.66 -4.08 3.11
C LYS A 310 15.66 -3.31 3.98
N ARG A 311 16.11 -2.90 5.18
CA ARG A 311 15.29 -2.11 6.12
C ARG A 311 14.63 -0.88 5.49
N ARG A 312 15.36 -0.16 4.63
CA ARG A 312 14.85 1.05 3.95
C ARG A 312 13.74 0.72 2.96
N GLU A 313 13.86 -0.37 2.20
CA GLU A 313 12.84 -0.81 1.23
C GLU A 313 11.55 -1.21 1.95
N ILE A 314 11.66 -1.96 3.05
CA ILE A 314 10.53 -2.31 3.91
C ILE A 314 9.88 -1.06 4.50
N GLY A 315 10.68 -0.11 5.01
CA GLY A 315 10.18 1.15 5.56
C GLY A 315 9.45 2.02 4.53
N HIS A 316 10.03 2.19 3.34
CA HIS A 316 9.39 2.93 2.24
C HIS A 316 8.10 2.24 1.75
N GLY A 317 8.11 0.91 1.66
CA GLY A 317 6.92 0.13 1.32
C GLY A 317 5.83 0.29 2.38
N ARG A 318 6.18 0.30 3.67
CA ARG A 318 5.22 0.55 4.75
C ARG A 318 4.64 1.96 4.69
N LEU A 319 5.46 2.98 4.44
CA LEU A 319 4.98 4.35 4.27
C LEU A 319 4.03 4.46 3.08
N ALA A 320 4.38 3.86 1.94
CA ALA A 320 3.51 3.87 0.77
C ALA A 320 2.19 3.11 1.03
N ARG A 321 2.24 1.99 1.77
CA ARG A 321 1.05 1.25 2.23
C ARG A 321 0.16 2.15 3.08
N ARG A 322 0.74 2.87 4.06
CA ARG A 322 0.02 3.83 4.90
C ARG A 322 -0.67 4.91 4.08
N GLY A 323 0.01 5.45 3.08
CA GLY A 323 -0.57 6.47 2.21
C GLY A 323 -1.80 6.00 1.42
N VAL A 324 -1.89 4.73 1.03
CA VAL A 324 -2.97 4.26 0.14
C VAL A 324 -4.09 3.52 0.87
N GLN A 325 -3.80 2.87 2.01
CA GLN A 325 -4.75 1.92 2.61
C GLN A 325 -6.06 2.55 3.09
N ALA A 326 -6.04 3.81 3.51
CA ALA A 326 -7.24 4.53 3.93
C ALA A 326 -8.27 4.68 2.77
N MET A 327 -7.80 4.60 1.52
CA MET A 327 -8.65 4.70 0.34
C MET A 327 -9.14 3.35 -0.17
N LEU A 328 -8.73 2.25 0.45
CA LEU A 328 -9.14 0.93 0.00
C LEU A 328 -10.62 0.66 0.36
N PRO A 329 -11.37 0.02 -0.54
CA PRO A 329 -12.73 -0.41 -0.27
C PRO A 329 -12.76 -1.46 0.84
N SER A 330 -13.88 -1.65 1.52
CA SER A 330 -14.03 -2.70 2.53
C SER A 330 -13.93 -4.10 1.91
N GLU A 331 -13.78 -5.14 2.73
CA GLU A 331 -13.81 -6.54 2.26
C GLU A 331 -15.19 -6.91 1.69
N GLU A 332 -16.26 -6.33 2.25
CA GLU A 332 -17.63 -6.57 1.77
C GLU A 332 -17.87 -5.95 0.40
N GLU A 333 -17.32 -4.75 0.16
CA GLU A 333 -17.45 -4.04 -1.12
C GLU A 333 -16.53 -4.64 -2.20
N PHE A 334 -15.31 -5.01 -1.82
CA PHE A 334 -14.32 -5.55 -2.74
C PHE A 334 -13.58 -6.75 -2.11
N PRO A 335 -14.18 -7.96 -2.20
CA PRO A 335 -13.69 -9.19 -1.57
C PRO A 335 -12.49 -9.83 -2.29
N TYR A 336 -11.46 -9.03 -2.57
CA TYR A 336 -10.19 -9.47 -3.14
C TYR A 336 -9.04 -9.21 -2.18
N THR A 337 -8.07 -10.11 -2.21
CA THR A 337 -6.73 -9.82 -1.74
C THR A 337 -6.04 -8.93 -2.79
N ILE A 338 -5.38 -7.88 -2.34
CA ILE A 338 -4.74 -6.88 -3.18
C ILE A 338 -3.24 -6.90 -2.89
N ARG A 339 -2.45 -7.10 -3.94
CA ARG A 339 -0.99 -6.99 -3.88
C ARG A 339 -0.52 -5.93 -4.85
N VAL A 340 0.14 -4.90 -4.33
CA VAL A 340 0.85 -3.92 -5.15
C VAL A 340 2.35 -4.17 -5.03
N VAL A 341 3.04 -4.17 -6.17
CA VAL A 341 4.51 -4.12 -6.23
C VAL A 341 4.91 -2.84 -6.92
N SER A 342 5.72 -2.03 -6.23
CA SER A 342 6.33 -0.84 -6.81
C SER A 342 7.81 -1.10 -7.08
N GLU A 343 8.17 -1.14 -8.35
CA GLU A 343 9.54 -1.28 -8.84
C GLU A 343 10.10 0.12 -9.15
N ILE A 344 11.11 0.54 -8.40
CA ILE A 344 11.76 1.83 -8.67
C ILE A 344 12.78 1.65 -9.79
N THR A 345 12.56 2.35 -10.90
CA THR A 345 13.44 2.27 -12.07
C THR A 345 14.41 3.44 -12.17
N GLU A 346 14.05 4.59 -11.57
CA GLU A 346 14.91 5.77 -11.44
C GLU A 346 14.69 6.45 -10.10
N SER A 347 15.75 6.98 -9.48
CA SER A 347 15.65 7.70 -8.21
C SER A 347 16.61 8.89 -8.10
N ASN A 348 16.03 10.09 -8.21
CA ASN A 348 16.65 11.34 -7.77
C ASN A 348 15.70 12.17 -6.89
N GLY A 349 15.12 11.55 -5.88
CA GLY A 349 14.15 12.18 -4.98
C GLY A 349 13.33 11.12 -4.27
N SER A 350 12.14 11.49 -3.78
CA SER A 350 11.31 10.56 -3.04
C SER A 350 10.57 9.56 -3.93
N SER A 351 11.18 8.39 -4.07
CA SER A 351 10.57 7.23 -4.72
C SER A 351 9.50 6.54 -3.86
N SER A 352 9.46 6.75 -2.55
CA SER A 352 8.35 6.29 -1.71
C SER A 352 7.05 7.02 -2.06
N MET A 353 7.12 8.33 -2.34
CA MET A 353 5.97 9.11 -2.78
C MET A 353 5.58 8.81 -4.23
N ALA A 354 6.55 8.55 -5.10
CA ALA A 354 6.27 8.02 -6.44
C ALA A 354 5.52 6.67 -6.37
N SER A 355 5.88 5.80 -5.41
CA SER A 355 5.15 4.55 -5.16
C SER A 355 3.73 4.76 -4.69
N VAL A 356 3.44 5.78 -3.86
CA VAL A 356 2.05 6.12 -3.49
C VAL A 356 1.24 6.48 -4.73
N CYS A 357 1.74 7.44 -5.53
CA CYS A 357 1.06 7.88 -6.75
C CYS A 357 0.87 6.72 -7.74
N GLY A 358 1.93 5.97 -8.01
CA GLY A 358 1.89 4.80 -8.88
C GLY A 358 0.93 3.71 -8.39
N SER A 359 0.90 3.46 -7.08
CA SER A 359 -0.02 2.47 -6.48
C SER A 359 -1.47 2.91 -6.62
N SER A 360 -1.79 4.19 -6.36
CA SER A 360 -3.14 4.73 -6.56
C SER A 360 -3.60 4.53 -8.01
N LEU A 361 -2.76 4.88 -8.98
CA LEU A 361 -3.05 4.70 -10.41
C LEU A 361 -3.21 3.22 -10.79
N ALA A 362 -2.30 2.35 -10.35
CA ALA A 362 -2.34 0.92 -10.67
C ALA A 362 -3.55 0.21 -10.06
N LEU A 363 -4.00 0.61 -8.86
CA LEU A 363 -5.21 0.09 -8.22
C LEU A 363 -6.47 0.53 -8.97
N MET A 364 -6.55 1.81 -9.35
CA MET A 364 -7.65 2.31 -10.19
C MET A 364 -7.69 1.61 -11.55
N ASP A 365 -6.53 1.41 -12.19
CA ASP A 365 -6.39 0.67 -13.45
C ASP A 365 -6.79 -0.80 -13.30
N ALA A 366 -6.58 -1.41 -12.13
CA ALA A 366 -7.02 -2.77 -11.83
C ALA A 366 -8.53 -2.90 -11.55
N GLY A 367 -9.27 -1.79 -11.49
CA GLY A 367 -10.69 -1.76 -11.15
C GLY A 367 -10.96 -1.92 -9.65
N VAL A 368 -9.97 -1.66 -8.78
CA VAL A 368 -10.19 -1.58 -7.33
C VAL A 368 -10.96 -0.29 -7.04
N PRO A 369 -12.17 -0.32 -6.46
CA PRO A 369 -12.96 0.88 -6.20
C PRO A 369 -12.37 1.67 -5.03
N LEU A 370 -11.39 2.54 -5.32
CA LEU A 370 -10.81 3.41 -4.30
C LEU A 370 -11.83 4.50 -3.94
N LYS A 371 -11.87 4.88 -2.65
CA LYS A 371 -12.67 6.02 -2.18
C LYS A 371 -12.29 7.32 -2.93
N ALA A 372 -10.98 7.57 -3.05
CA ALA A 372 -10.42 8.65 -3.85
C ALA A 372 -8.99 8.33 -4.33
N PRO A 373 -8.49 8.99 -5.39
CA PRO A 373 -7.08 8.96 -5.76
C PRO A 373 -6.19 9.54 -4.64
N VAL A 374 -4.96 9.03 -4.52
CA VAL A 374 -3.98 9.49 -3.51
C VAL A 374 -2.67 9.86 -4.18
N ALA A 375 -2.16 11.05 -3.86
CA ALA A 375 -0.81 11.47 -4.25
C ALA A 375 0.09 11.66 -3.04
N GLY A 376 1.40 11.55 -3.28
CA GLY A 376 2.43 11.81 -2.30
C GLY A 376 3.43 12.87 -2.77
N ILE A 377 3.92 13.67 -1.84
CA ILE A 377 4.97 14.67 -2.07
C ILE A 377 6.04 14.56 -0.98
N ALA A 378 7.29 14.81 -1.36
CA ALA A 378 8.39 14.96 -0.42
C ALA A 378 8.86 16.39 -0.38
N MET A 379 9.11 16.84 0.83
CA MET A 379 9.37 18.21 1.20
C MET A 379 10.65 18.27 2.02
N GLY A 380 11.37 19.37 1.93
CA GLY A 380 12.57 19.60 2.72
C GLY A 380 12.58 20.96 3.38
N LEU A 381 13.47 21.11 4.35
CA LEU A 381 13.78 22.39 4.97
C LEU A 381 15.29 22.58 5.01
N VAL A 382 15.74 23.77 4.68
CA VAL A 382 17.08 24.27 5.02
C VAL A 382 16.92 25.43 5.97
N LYS A 383 17.66 25.43 7.07
CA LYS A 383 17.69 26.51 8.05
C LYS A 383 19.13 26.84 8.44
N ASP A 384 19.52 28.09 8.24
CA ASP A 384 20.81 28.64 8.67
C ASP A 384 20.57 29.89 9.55
N GLU A 385 21.63 30.55 10.01
CA GLU A 385 21.54 31.78 10.81
C GLU A 385 20.80 32.92 10.08
N ASP A 386 20.86 32.92 8.74
CA ASP A 386 20.28 33.94 7.88
C ASP A 386 18.77 33.74 7.61
N GLY A 387 18.19 32.59 7.99
CA GLY A 387 16.78 32.27 7.75
C GLY A 387 16.52 30.80 7.41
N TYR A 388 15.34 30.52 6.84
CA TYR A 388 14.96 29.18 6.40
C TYR A 388 14.29 29.20 5.02
N ALA A 389 14.28 28.04 4.36
CA ALA A 389 13.59 27.81 3.10
C ALA A 389 12.95 26.41 3.11
N VAL A 390 11.66 26.36 2.77
CA VAL A 390 10.91 25.11 2.55
C VAL A 390 11.00 24.73 1.07
N LEU A 391 11.34 23.48 0.79
CA LEU A 391 11.57 22.96 -0.56
C LEU A 391 10.49 21.94 -0.95
N THR A 392 9.79 22.19 -2.05
CA THR A 392 8.85 21.24 -2.66
C THR A 392 9.56 20.26 -3.58
N ASP A 393 9.17 18.98 -3.51
CA ASP A 393 9.67 17.90 -4.37
C ASP A 393 11.20 17.84 -4.38
N ILE A 394 11.76 17.52 -3.21
CA ILE A 394 13.20 17.50 -2.98
C ILE A 394 13.93 16.45 -3.83
N LEU A 395 15.11 16.84 -4.29
CA LEU A 395 16.09 15.96 -4.92
C LEU A 395 16.85 15.13 -3.86
N GLY A 396 17.53 14.07 -4.30
CA GLY A 396 18.37 13.27 -3.40
C GLY A 396 19.50 14.10 -2.74
N ASP A 397 20.08 15.03 -3.50
CA ASP A 397 21.10 15.95 -2.99
C ASP A 397 20.51 16.90 -1.92
N GLU A 398 19.28 17.36 -2.11
CA GLU A 398 18.63 18.31 -1.19
C GLU A 398 18.19 17.63 0.13
N ASP A 399 17.78 16.36 0.08
CA ASP A 399 17.56 15.56 1.31
C ASP A 399 18.87 15.40 2.10
N HIS A 400 19.96 15.03 1.42
CA HIS A 400 21.25 14.82 2.08
C HIS A 400 21.76 16.10 2.77
N LEU A 401 21.51 17.26 2.17
CA LEU A 401 22.02 18.56 2.62
C LEU A 401 21.03 19.34 3.50
N GLY A 402 19.76 18.95 3.50
CA GLY A 402 18.68 19.56 4.28
C GLY A 402 18.69 19.19 5.76
N ASP A 403 17.90 19.94 6.54
CA ASP A 403 17.76 19.81 7.99
C ASP A 403 16.48 19.09 8.40
N MET A 404 15.49 19.07 7.54
CA MET A 404 14.28 18.28 7.70
C MET A 404 13.91 17.70 6.34
N ASP A 405 13.49 16.44 6.37
CA ASP A 405 12.87 15.78 5.23
C ASP A 405 11.55 15.17 5.69
N PHE A 406 10.45 15.62 5.08
CA PHE A 406 9.13 15.06 5.37
C PHE A 406 8.37 14.71 4.12
N LYS A 407 7.44 13.77 4.28
CA LYS A 407 6.66 13.17 3.20
C LYS A 407 5.21 13.21 3.63
N VAL A 408 4.36 13.69 2.74
CA VAL A 408 2.92 13.79 2.95
C VAL A 408 2.24 13.04 1.83
N ALA A 409 1.33 12.14 2.17
CA ALA A 409 0.43 11.47 1.24
C ALA A 409 -1.01 11.74 1.65
N GLY A 410 -1.89 11.85 0.66
CA GLY A 410 -3.30 12.17 0.90
C GLY A 410 -4.11 12.28 -0.37
N SER A 411 -5.42 12.40 -0.19
CA SER A 411 -6.38 12.72 -1.23
C SER A 411 -6.54 14.24 -1.37
N GLU A 412 -7.59 14.67 -2.08
CA GLU A 412 -8.03 16.07 -2.11
C GLU A 412 -8.68 16.49 -0.79
N GLU A 413 -9.25 15.56 -0.02
CA GLU A 413 -10.00 15.84 1.21
C GLU A 413 -9.11 15.86 2.46
N GLY A 414 -7.99 15.14 2.46
CA GLY A 414 -7.11 15.12 3.62
C GLY A 414 -5.86 14.25 3.47
N VAL A 415 -5.09 14.19 4.56
CA VAL A 415 -3.85 13.45 4.70
C VAL A 415 -4.15 12.01 5.10
N THR A 416 -3.48 11.05 4.45
CA THR A 416 -3.56 9.62 4.77
C THR A 416 -2.28 9.10 5.41
N ALA A 417 -1.14 9.75 5.18
CA ALA A 417 0.11 9.45 5.88
C ALA A 417 1.02 10.67 5.94
N LEU A 418 1.67 10.84 7.09
CA LEU A 418 2.70 11.84 7.31
C LEU A 418 3.95 11.17 7.90
N GLN A 419 5.11 11.42 7.31
CA GLN A 419 6.39 10.98 7.83
C GLN A 419 7.33 12.18 7.90
N MET A 420 7.91 12.47 9.05
CA MET A 420 8.86 13.56 9.23
C MET A 420 10.16 13.04 9.86
N ASP A 421 11.30 13.49 9.34
CA ASP A 421 12.63 13.30 9.93
C ASP A 421 13.28 14.66 10.09
N ILE A 422 13.60 15.02 11.34
CA ILE A 422 14.19 16.30 11.70
C ILE A 422 15.62 16.05 12.23
N LYS A 423 16.59 16.72 11.61
CA LYS A 423 18.03 16.56 11.86
C LYS A 423 18.61 17.66 12.75
N ILE A 424 17.85 18.72 13.03
CA ILE A 424 18.27 19.88 13.82
C ILE A 424 17.21 20.26 14.86
N GLU A 425 17.62 21.01 15.88
CA GLU A 425 16.68 21.65 16.80
C GLU A 425 16.11 22.98 16.25
N GLY A 426 14.99 23.41 16.80
CA GLY A 426 14.43 24.75 16.55
C GLY A 426 13.55 24.88 15.31
N ILE A 427 12.94 23.78 14.83
CA ILE A 427 11.81 23.85 13.92
C ILE A 427 10.57 24.08 14.77
N ASN A 428 9.95 25.26 14.63
CA ASN A 428 8.76 25.64 15.38
C ASN A 428 7.48 25.30 14.61
N GLU A 429 6.34 25.47 15.28
CA GLU A 429 5.00 25.25 14.72
C GLU A 429 4.76 26.04 13.42
N GLU A 430 5.11 27.32 13.38
CA GLU A 430 4.95 28.19 12.20
C GLU A 430 5.67 27.65 10.95
N ILE A 431 6.89 27.12 11.11
CA ILE A 431 7.64 26.50 10.01
C ILE A 431 6.93 25.22 9.55
N MET A 432 6.42 24.41 10.47
CA MET A 432 5.69 23.17 10.13
C MET A 432 4.38 23.47 9.41
N GLU A 433 3.62 24.46 9.86
CA GLU A 433 2.38 24.91 9.23
C GLU A 433 2.64 25.38 7.79
N THR A 434 3.63 26.26 7.60
CA THR A 434 4.06 26.72 6.27
C THR A 434 4.44 25.54 5.37
N ALA A 435 5.18 24.58 5.93
CA ALA A 435 5.64 23.43 5.18
C ALA A 435 4.50 22.49 4.78
N LEU A 436 3.55 22.23 5.68
CA LEU A 436 2.36 21.41 5.40
C LEU A 436 1.44 22.08 4.38
N GLN A 437 1.23 23.39 4.44
CA GLN A 437 0.45 24.11 3.44
C GLN A 437 1.10 24.03 2.05
N GLN A 438 2.42 24.22 1.97
CA GLN A 438 3.15 24.08 0.71
C GLN A 438 3.10 22.63 0.18
N ALA A 439 3.07 21.63 1.07
CA ALA A 439 2.91 20.23 0.72
C ALA A 439 1.51 19.93 0.19
N HIS A 440 0.47 20.49 0.82
CA HIS A 440 -0.92 20.41 0.37
C HIS A 440 -1.03 20.91 -1.07
N ASP A 441 -0.57 22.13 -1.35
CA ASP A 441 -0.69 22.74 -2.68
C ASP A 441 0.02 21.91 -3.77
N ALA A 442 1.19 21.37 -3.44
CA ALA A 442 1.93 20.46 -4.32
C ALA A 442 1.21 19.12 -4.53
N ARG A 443 0.60 18.55 -3.48
CA ARG A 443 -0.18 17.31 -3.54
C ARG A 443 -1.39 17.46 -4.46
N ILE A 444 -2.15 18.54 -4.31
CA ILE A 444 -3.30 18.85 -5.18
C ILE A 444 -2.87 19.02 -6.63
N GLY A 445 -1.75 19.72 -6.88
CA GLY A 445 -1.21 19.86 -8.23
C GLY A 445 -0.79 18.54 -8.90
N ILE A 446 -0.30 17.56 -8.11
CA ILE A 446 0.02 16.21 -8.59
C ILE A 446 -1.27 15.41 -8.85
N LEU A 447 -2.24 15.47 -7.94
CA LEU A 447 -3.54 14.81 -8.09
C LEU A 447 -4.26 15.26 -9.35
N ALA A 448 -4.26 16.57 -9.65
CA ALA A 448 -4.86 17.11 -10.85
C ALA A 448 -4.27 16.49 -12.15
N GLN A 449 -2.95 16.26 -12.18
CA GLN A 449 -2.27 15.63 -13.32
C GLN A 449 -2.53 14.12 -13.38
N MET A 450 -2.62 13.44 -12.24
CA MET A 450 -3.02 12.03 -12.18
C MET A 450 -4.45 11.84 -12.70
N ASN A 451 -5.37 12.70 -12.25
CA ASN A 451 -6.78 12.68 -12.61
C ASN A 451 -7.01 12.97 -14.10
N ALA A 452 -6.09 13.70 -14.75
CA ALA A 452 -6.13 13.89 -16.20
C ALA A 452 -5.88 12.59 -17.00
N VAL A 453 -5.26 11.56 -16.39
CA VAL A 453 -5.03 10.24 -17.00
C VAL A 453 -6.13 9.26 -16.57
N ILE A 454 -6.38 9.14 -15.27
CA ILE A 454 -7.45 8.32 -14.70
C ILE A 454 -7.93 8.97 -13.41
N SER A 455 -9.17 9.47 -13.41
CA SER A 455 -9.77 10.18 -12.27
C SER A 455 -10.57 9.27 -11.33
N GLN A 456 -10.95 8.09 -11.81
CA GLN A 456 -11.75 7.10 -11.07
C GLN A 456 -11.32 5.71 -11.48
N SER A 457 -11.50 4.74 -10.59
CA SER A 457 -11.28 3.33 -10.88
C SER A 457 -12.07 2.87 -12.09
N ARG A 458 -11.49 1.93 -12.85
CA ARG A 458 -12.23 1.25 -13.92
C ARG A 458 -13.47 0.56 -13.34
N ASN A 459 -14.57 0.59 -14.09
CA ASN A 459 -15.84 -0.01 -13.66
C ASN A 459 -15.80 -1.54 -13.54
N GLU A 460 -14.84 -2.18 -14.20
CA GLU A 460 -14.65 -3.62 -14.17
C GLU A 460 -13.19 -3.95 -13.86
N VAL A 461 -12.98 -5.05 -13.15
CA VAL A 461 -11.66 -5.66 -13.01
C VAL A 461 -11.16 -6.19 -14.34
N SER A 462 -9.83 -6.24 -14.50
CA SER A 462 -9.17 -6.75 -15.71
C SER A 462 -9.64 -8.16 -16.09
N GLU A 463 -9.68 -8.47 -17.38
CA GLU A 463 -9.99 -9.81 -17.89
C GLU A 463 -8.98 -10.86 -17.43
N ASN A 464 -7.75 -10.44 -17.09
CA ASN A 464 -6.72 -11.32 -16.54
C ASN A 464 -6.88 -11.52 -15.01
N ALA A 465 -7.75 -10.75 -14.35
CA ALA A 465 -7.96 -10.87 -12.91
C ALA A 465 -8.87 -12.07 -12.59
N PRO A 466 -8.69 -12.70 -11.41
CA PRO A 466 -9.61 -13.71 -10.93
C PRO A 466 -11.04 -13.17 -10.94
N SER A 467 -11.95 -13.95 -11.50
CA SER A 467 -13.36 -13.60 -11.48
C SER A 467 -13.97 -14.14 -10.19
N MET A 468 -14.49 -13.24 -9.35
CA MET A 468 -15.35 -13.58 -8.24
C MET A 468 -16.81 -13.31 -8.58
N ALA A 469 -17.67 -14.28 -8.31
CA ALA A 469 -19.11 -14.11 -8.39
C ALA A 469 -19.76 -14.60 -7.11
N THR A 470 -20.68 -13.79 -6.58
CA THR A 470 -21.54 -14.18 -5.47
C THR A 470 -22.94 -14.38 -6.01
N ILE A 471 -23.49 -15.59 -5.81
CA ILE A 471 -24.87 -15.91 -6.12
C ILE A 471 -25.58 -16.35 -4.85
N LYS A 472 -26.88 -16.06 -4.75
CA LYS A 472 -27.71 -16.52 -3.63
C LYS A 472 -28.60 -17.67 -4.12
N ILE A 473 -28.53 -18.79 -3.41
CA ILE A 473 -29.36 -19.97 -3.63
C ILE A 473 -30.28 -20.18 -2.42
N ASP A 474 -31.30 -21.01 -2.58
CA ASP A 474 -32.13 -21.43 -1.46
C ASP A 474 -31.29 -22.23 -0.44
N PRO A 475 -31.30 -21.89 0.86
CA PRO A 475 -30.58 -22.64 1.90
C PRO A 475 -30.85 -24.15 1.90
N ASP A 476 -32.06 -24.59 1.52
CA ASP A 476 -32.41 -26.00 1.46
C ASP A 476 -31.65 -26.75 0.35
N LYS A 477 -31.16 -26.04 -0.67
CA LYS A 477 -30.42 -26.57 -1.82
C LYS A 477 -28.91 -26.64 -1.62
N ILE A 478 -28.39 -26.10 -0.51
CA ILE A 478 -26.95 -26.18 -0.16
C ILE A 478 -26.46 -27.63 -0.18
N ARG A 479 -27.30 -28.57 0.31
CA ARG A 479 -26.99 -30.00 0.35
C ARG A 479 -26.80 -30.62 -1.03
N ASP A 480 -27.53 -30.13 -2.02
CA ASP A 480 -27.50 -30.62 -3.40
C ASP A 480 -26.22 -30.14 -4.10
N VAL A 481 -25.80 -28.89 -3.85
CA VAL A 481 -24.55 -28.32 -4.38
C VAL A 481 -23.32 -28.99 -3.78
N ILE A 482 -23.30 -29.24 -2.46
CA ILE A 482 -22.21 -29.96 -1.80
C ILE A 482 -22.19 -31.43 -2.25
N GLY A 483 -23.37 -32.06 -2.30
CA GLY A 483 -23.55 -33.48 -2.57
C GLY A 483 -23.01 -34.39 -1.45
N LYS A 484 -23.20 -35.71 -1.59
CA LYS A 484 -22.80 -36.68 -0.56
C LYS A 484 -21.28 -36.65 -0.32
N GLY A 485 -20.87 -36.19 0.86
CA GLY A 485 -19.45 -36.09 1.25
C GLY A 485 -18.65 -35.04 0.49
N GLY A 486 -19.30 -34.03 -0.11
CA GLY A 486 -18.63 -32.99 -0.90
C GLY A 486 -18.27 -33.42 -2.33
N ALA A 487 -18.81 -34.55 -2.82
CA ALA A 487 -18.44 -35.06 -4.14
C ALA A 487 -18.89 -34.15 -5.30
N THR A 488 -20.03 -33.46 -5.16
CA THR A 488 -20.56 -32.63 -6.25
C THR A 488 -19.79 -31.33 -6.35
N ILE A 489 -19.60 -30.62 -5.23
CA ILE A 489 -18.79 -29.40 -5.19
C ILE A 489 -17.35 -29.64 -5.66
N ARG A 490 -16.71 -30.75 -5.24
CA ARG A 490 -15.35 -31.10 -5.72
C ARG A 490 -15.32 -31.31 -7.22
N LYS A 491 -16.33 -31.98 -7.79
CA LYS A 491 -16.42 -32.18 -9.24
C LYS A 491 -16.60 -30.86 -9.98
N ILE A 492 -17.44 -29.95 -9.47
CA ILE A 492 -17.59 -28.61 -10.06
C ILE A 492 -16.24 -27.89 -10.04
N CYS A 493 -15.53 -27.92 -8.91
CA CYS A 493 -14.21 -27.30 -8.78
C CYS A 493 -13.18 -27.94 -9.75
N GLU A 494 -13.16 -29.26 -9.90
CA GLU A 494 -12.27 -29.96 -10.84
C GLU A 494 -12.61 -29.67 -12.32
N ASP A 495 -13.90 -29.63 -12.69
CA ASP A 495 -14.35 -29.43 -14.07
C ASP A 495 -14.23 -27.96 -14.55
N THR A 496 -14.20 -27.01 -13.61
CA THR A 496 -14.18 -25.57 -13.89
C THR A 496 -12.87 -24.90 -13.50
N GLY A 497 -12.07 -25.51 -12.63
CA GLY A 497 -10.91 -24.87 -12.00
C GLY A 497 -11.29 -23.82 -10.95
N ALA A 498 -12.59 -23.61 -10.68
CA ALA A 498 -13.07 -22.63 -9.71
C ALA A 498 -13.00 -23.18 -8.28
N SER A 499 -12.82 -22.30 -7.30
CA SER A 499 -13.04 -22.56 -5.88
C SER A 499 -14.42 -22.04 -5.48
N ILE A 500 -15.20 -22.85 -4.79
CA ILE A 500 -16.55 -22.51 -4.35
C ILE A 500 -16.61 -22.56 -2.82
N ASP A 501 -17.00 -21.46 -2.20
CA ASP A 501 -17.31 -21.36 -0.77
C ASP A 501 -18.83 -21.16 -0.61
N LEU A 502 -19.47 -21.95 0.25
CA LEU A 502 -20.90 -21.84 0.58
C LEU A 502 -21.06 -21.47 2.06
N ASP A 503 -21.89 -20.45 2.31
CA ASP A 503 -22.35 -20.08 3.65
C ASP A 503 -23.72 -20.73 3.95
N ASP A 504 -24.02 -20.89 5.24
CA ASP A 504 -25.27 -21.50 5.72
C ASP A 504 -26.54 -20.70 5.35
N ASP A 505 -26.39 -19.43 4.94
CA ASP A 505 -27.48 -18.55 4.53
C ASP A 505 -27.85 -18.67 3.03
N GLY A 506 -27.21 -19.60 2.31
CA GLY A 506 -27.41 -19.81 0.87
C GLY A 506 -26.51 -18.92 0.00
N THR A 507 -25.57 -18.16 0.56
CA THR A 507 -24.59 -17.40 -0.21
C THR A 507 -23.52 -18.33 -0.77
N VAL A 508 -23.33 -18.31 -2.09
CA VAL A 508 -22.29 -19.08 -2.80
C VAL A 508 -21.30 -18.10 -3.42
N ARG A 509 -20.05 -18.15 -2.96
CA ARG A 509 -18.93 -17.38 -3.51
C ARG A 509 -18.11 -18.28 -4.42
N ILE A 510 -18.02 -17.92 -5.70
CA ILE A 510 -17.30 -18.65 -6.73
C ILE A 510 -16.09 -17.81 -7.13
N TYR A 511 -14.90 -18.39 -7.02
CA TYR A 511 -13.63 -17.78 -7.42
C TYR A 511 -13.04 -18.59 -8.56
N ALA A 512 -12.71 -17.97 -9.69
CA ALA A 512 -12.02 -18.65 -10.78
C ALA A 512 -10.88 -17.79 -11.33
N GLU A 513 -9.91 -18.41 -12.00
CA GLU A 513 -8.77 -17.68 -12.61
C GLU A 513 -9.23 -16.68 -13.68
N ASP A 514 -10.34 -16.94 -14.38
CA ASP A 514 -10.90 -16.06 -15.39
C ASP A 514 -12.46 -16.03 -15.37
N LYS A 515 -13.04 -15.06 -16.09
CA LYS A 515 -14.50 -14.88 -16.20
C LYS A 515 -15.21 -16.09 -16.83
N ALA A 516 -14.56 -16.83 -17.72
CA ALA A 516 -15.17 -17.95 -18.43
C ALA A 516 -15.35 -19.18 -17.50
N ALA A 517 -14.32 -19.47 -16.72
CA ALA A 517 -14.33 -20.50 -15.69
C ALA A 517 -15.36 -20.18 -14.59
N ALA A 518 -15.41 -18.92 -14.14
CA ALA A 518 -16.42 -18.48 -13.17
C ALA A 518 -17.85 -18.64 -13.72
N LYS A 519 -18.11 -18.19 -14.96
CA LYS A 519 -19.42 -18.35 -15.59
C LYS A 519 -19.85 -19.82 -15.68
N LYS A 520 -18.95 -20.70 -16.10
CA LYS A 520 -19.22 -22.15 -16.16
C LYS A 520 -19.57 -22.73 -14.79
N ALA A 521 -18.89 -22.30 -13.73
CA ALA A 521 -19.19 -22.71 -12.36
C ALA A 521 -20.54 -22.17 -11.88
N ILE A 522 -20.85 -20.90 -12.13
CA ILE A 522 -22.15 -20.27 -11.82
C ILE A 522 -23.28 -21.03 -12.52
N ASP A 523 -23.17 -21.25 -13.83
CA ASP A 523 -24.18 -21.94 -14.63
C ASP A 523 -24.41 -23.37 -14.11
N THR A 524 -23.35 -24.05 -13.68
CA THR A 524 -23.44 -25.40 -13.11
C THR A 524 -24.15 -25.39 -11.75
N VAL A 525 -23.83 -24.43 -10.87
CA VAL A 525 -24.50 -24.30 -9.57
C VAL A 525 -25.97 -23.95 -9.76
N LEU A 526 -26.28 -22.97 -10.62
CA LEU A 526 -27.66 -22.56 -10.93
C LEU A 526 -28.46 -23.71 -11.55
N ALA A 527 -27.85 -24.54 -12.41
CA ALA A 527 -28.51 -25.71 -12.97
C ALA A 527 -28.85 -26.78 -11.92
N ILE A 528 -28.04 -26.92 -10.87
CA ILE A 528 -28.31 -27.83 -9.74
C ILE A 528 -29.41 -27.27 -8.84
N THR A 529 -29.42 -25.95 -8.62
CA THR A 529 -30.41 -25.29 -7.76
C THR A 529 -31.67 -24.85 -8.50
N ALA A 530 -31.76 -25.08 -9.81
CA ALA A 530 -32.90 -24.71 -10.63
C ALA A 530 -34.16 -25.45 -10.15
N GLU A 531 -35.24 -24.69 -9.95
CA GLU A 531 -36.53 -25.25 -9.58
C GLU A 531 -37.48 -25.27 -10.77
N ALA A 532 -38.37 -26.26 -10.76
CA ALA A 532 -39.38 -26.38 -11.80
C ALA A 532 -40.41 -25.26 -11.58
N GLU A 533 -40.47 -24.28 -12.47
CA GLU A 533 -41.52 -23.25 -12.42
C GLU A 533 -42.85 -23.76 -12.99
N ILE A 534 -43.94 -23.56 -12.24
CA ILE A 534 -45.31 -23.89 -12.69
C ILE A 534 -45.65 -23.05 -13.93
N GLY A 535 -46.09 -23.71 -15.00
CA GLY A 535 -46.45 -23.11 -16.29
C GLY A 535 -45.31 -23.04 -17.31
N LYS A 536 -44.06 -23.32 -16.93
CA LYS A 536 -42.91 -23.31 -17.84
C LYS A 536 -42.79 -24.61 -18.62
N LEU A 537 -42.31 -24.49 -19.86
CA LEU A 537 -42.03 -25.60 -20.76
C LEU A 537 -40.59 -26.07 -20.56
N TYR A 538 -40.40 -27.39 -20.50
CA TYR A 538 -39.09 -28.03 -20.41
C TYR A 538 -38.99 -29.09 -21.49
N LYS A 539 -37.78 -29.23 -22.04
CA LYS A 539 -37.42 -30.38 -22.86
C LYS A 539 -36.81 -31.43 -21.94
N GLY A 540 -37.46 -32.59 -21.85
CA GLY A 540 -37.07 -33.63 -20.92
C GLY A 540 -37.04 -35.00 -21.56
N LYS A 541 -36.22 -35.88 -21.01
CA LYS A 541 -36.04 -37.25 -21.52
C LYS A 541 -36.89 -38.22 -20.72
N VAL A 542 -37.61 -39.12 -21.40
CA VAL A 542 -38.39 -40.17 -20.74
C VAL A 542 -37.44 -41.17 -20.07
N VAL A 543 -37.41 -41.21 -18.75
CA VAL A 543 -36.53 -42.10 -17.97
C VAL A 543 -37.18 -43.47 -17.76
N ARG A 544 -38.48 -43.48 -17.47
CA ARG A 544 -39.21 -44.70 -17.15
C ARG A 544 -40.68 -44.57 -17.47
N ILE A 545 -41.27 -45.63 -18.04
CA ILE A 545 -42.71 -45.70 -18.31
C ILE A 545 -43.39 -46.63 -17.30
N ALA A 546 -44.51 -46.20 -16.74
CA ALA A 546 -45.39 -46.98 -15.88
C ALA A 546 -46.81 -47.05 -16.48
N ASP A 547 -47.63 -47.98 -16.02
CA ASP A 547 -48.98 -48.19 -16.57
C ASP A 547 -49.91 -46.97 -16.43
N PHE A 548 -49.59 -46.05 -15.52
CA PHE A 548 -50.36 -44.83 -15.24
C PHE A 548 -49.72 -43.53 -15.75
N GLY A 549 -48.53 -43.59 -16.36
CA GLY A 549 -47.84 -42.40 -16.86
C GLY A 549 -46.36 -42.61 -17.20
N ALA A 550 -45.71 -41.54 -17.66
CA ALA A 550 -44.28 -41.53 -17.98
C ALA A 550 -43.52 -40.59 -17.03
N PHE A 551 -42.38 -41.04 -16.53
CA PHE A 551 -41.45 -40.21 -15.77
C PHE A 551 -40.48 -39.56 -16.75
N VAL A 552 -40.49 -38.22 -16.78
CA VAL A 552 -39.67 -37.40 -17.65
C VAL A 552 -38.69 -36.63 -16.78
N ASN A 553 -37.39 -36.79 -17.03
CA ASN A 553 -36.37 -35.99 -16.38
C ASN A 553 -36.32 -34.63 -17.09
N ILE A 554 -36.70 -33.58 -16.36
CA ILE A 554 -36.74 -32.21 -16.87
C ILE A 554 -35.50 -31.41 -16.50
N MET A 555 -34.84 -31.79 -15.39
CA MET A 555 -33.61 -31.19 -14.89
C MET A 555 -32.80 -32.25 -14.13
N PRO A 556 -31.48 -32.06 -13.96
CA PRO A 556 -30.65 -32.98 -13.18
C PRO A 556 -31.24 -33.24 -11.78
N GLY A 557 -31.59 -34.49 -11.49
CA GLY A 557 -32.19 -34.90 -10.21
C GLY A 557 -33.68 -34.61 -10.03
N THR A 558 -34.36 -33.96 -11.00
CA THR A 558 -35.80 -33.67 -10.93
C THR A 558 -36.57 -34.44 -12.01
N ASP A 559 -37.33 -35.45 -11.55
CA ASP A 559 -38.23 -36.23 -12.40
C ASP A 559 -39.68 -35.75 -12.20
N GLY A 560 -40.36 -35.42 -13.30
CA GLY A 560 -41.78 -35.13 -13.30
C GLY A 560 -42.59 -36.29 -13.88
N LEU A 561 -43.84 -36.44 -13.40
CA LEU A 561 -44.77 -37.46 -13.87
C LEU A 561 -45.74 -36.85 -14.88
N VAL A 562 -45.72 -37.34 -16.12
CA VAL A 562 -46.78 -37.15 -17.09
C VAL A 562 -47.83 -38.23 -16.86
N HIS A 563 -48.98 -37.87 -16.29
CA HIS A 563 -50.07 -38.83 -16.11
C HIS A 563 -50.68 -39.22 -17.47
N ILE A 564 -51.20 -40.45 -17.60
CA ILE A 564 -51.77 -40.97 -18.87
C ILE A 564 -52.84 -40.05 -19.49
N SER A 565 -53.57 -39.30 -18.67
CA SER A 565 -54.59 -38.33 -19.12
C SER A 565 -54.04 -37.01 -19.67
N GLN A 566 -52.74 -36.78 -19.54
CA GLN A 566 -52.04 -35.54 -19.90
C GLN A 566 -51.07 -35.73 -21.09
N ILE A 567 -51.13 -36.89 -21.77
CA ILE A 567 -50.29 -37.21 -22.92
C ILE A 567 -50.93 -36.72 -24.24
N VAL A 568 -52.20 -37.08 -24.50
CA VAL A 568 -52.93 -36.69 -25.73
C VAL A 568 -54.39 -36.35 -25.42
N GLN A 569 -55.09 -35.65 -26.32
CA GLN A 569 -56.51 -35.30 -26.11
C GLN A 569 -57.47 -36.51 -26.16
N GLU A 570 -57.08 -37.58 -26.86
CA GLU A 570 -57.84 -38.81 -27.07
C GLU A 570 -57.66 -39.82 -25.93
N ARG A 571 -58.52 -40.85 -25.88
CA ARG A 571 -58.49 -41.86 -24.81
C ARG A 571 -57.32 -42.83 -25.01
N VAL A 572 -56.25 -42.62 -24.24
CA VAL A 572 -55.05 -43.47 -24.23
C VAL A 572 -55.30 -44.71 -23.37
N ASN A 573 -55.17 -45.90 -23.95
CA ASN A 573 -55.27 -47.18 -23.21
C ASN A 573 -53.90 -47.70 -22.73
N ASN A 574 -52.80 -47.29 -23.38
CA ASN A 574 -51.45 -47.69 -23.03
C ASN A 574 -50.46 -46.54 -23.30
N VAL A 575 -49.63 -46.20 -22.32
CA VAL A 575 -48.64 -45.11 -22.42
C VAL A 575 -47.57 -45.44 -23.46
N ARG A 576 -47.24 -46.72 -23.64
CA ARG A 576 -46.22 -47.22 -24.57
C ARG A 576 -46.55 -46.98 -26.05
N ASP A 577 -47.80 -46.64 -26.37
CA ASP A 577 -48.21 -46.37 -27.75
C ASP A 577 -47.77 -44.98 -28.21
N PHE A 578 -47.41 -44.09 -27.27
CA PHE A 578 -47.12 -42.67 -27.53
C PHE A 578 -45.74 -42.22 -27.08
N LEU A 579 -45.11 -42.93 -26.14
CA LEU A 579 -43.82 -42.57 -25.57
C LEU A 579 -42.97 -43.84 -25.44
N ASN A 580 -41.70 -43.75 -25.78
CA ASN A 580 -40.70 -44.77 -25.48
C ASN A 580 -39.71 -44.28 -24.41
N GLU A 581 -39.11 -45.22 -23.69
CA GLU A 581 -38.00 -44.89 -22.79
C GLU A 581 -36.83 -44.35 -23.61
N GLY A 582 -36.38 -43.15 -23.25
CA GLY A 582 -35.32 -42.43 -23.94
C GLY A 582 -35.78 -41.37 -24.94
N ASP A 583 -37.08 -41.21 -25.19
CA ASP A 583 -37.60 -40.16 -26.07
C ASP A 583 -37.43 -38.76 -25.45
N ASP A 584 -37.07 -37.78 -26.28
CA ASP A 584 -37.04 -36.36 -25.90
C ASP A 584 -38.42 -35.73 -26.16
N VAL A 585 -39.04 -35.20 -25.11
CA VAL A 585 -40.39 -34.62 -25.15
C VAL A 585 -40.45 -33.24 -24.50
N ILE A 586 -41.28 -32.37 -25.07
CA ILE A 586 -41.58 -31.06 -24.49
C ILE A 586 -42.77 -31.22 -23.54
N VAL A 587 -42.60 -30.78 -22.30
CA VAL A 587 -43.55 -30.95 -21.21
C VAL A 587 -43.75 -29.62 -20.48
N LYS A 588 -45.00 -29.29 -20.12
CA LYS A 588 -45.36 -28.14 -19.30
C LYS A 588 -45.56 -28.56 -17.85
N VAL A 589 -44.99 -27.82 -16.90
CA VAL A 589 -45.23 -28.05 -15.47
C VAL A 589 -46.62 -27.53 -15.10
N LEU A 590 -47.49 -28.41 -14.62
CA LEU A 590 -48.85 -28.04 -14.22
C LEU A 590 -48.94 -27.65 -12.74
N ASP A 591 -48.26 -28.40 -11.90
CA ASP A 591 -48.43 -28.33 -10.45
C ASP A 591 -47.26 -29.03 -9.74
N ILE A 592 -46.95 -28.58 -8.54
CA ILE A 592 -45.90 -29.15 -7.69
C ILE A 592 -46.56 -29.47 -6.35
N ASP A 593 -46.72 -30.77 -6.08
CA ASP A 593 -47.36 -31.24 -4.85
C ASP A 593 -46.47 -30.94 -3.63
N ASN A 594 -47.07 -30.93 -2.42
CA ASN A 594 -46.43 -30.68 -1.11
C ASN A 594 -45.29 -31.67 -0.75
N ARG A 595 -45.00 -32.64 -1.63
CA ARG A 595 -43.88 -33.60 -1.55
C ARG A 595 -42.84 -33.37 -2.66
N ASN A 596 -42.79 -32.18 -3.27
CA ASN A 596 -41.96 -31.82 -4.43
C ASN A 596 -42.11 -32.76 -5.63
N ARG A 597 -43.32 -33.30 -5.85
CA ARG A 597 -43.62 -34.12 -7.03
C ARG A 597 -44.16 -33.23 -8.13
N VAL A 598 -43.41 -33.12 -9.22
CA VAL A 598 -43.74 -32.29 -10.37
C VAL A 598 -44.74 -33.02 -11.27
N LYS A 599 -45.92 -32.44 -11.50
CA LYS A 599 -46.90 -32.94 -12.47
C LYS A 599 -46.66 -32.26 -13.80
N LEU A 600 -46.53 -33.06 -14.85
CA LEU A 600 -46.21 -32.61 -16.20
C LEU A 600 -47.37 -32.89 -17.16
N SER A 601 -47.51 -32.07 -18.20
CA SER A 601 -48.45 -32.30 -19.29
C SER A 601 -47.81 -32.04 -20.65
N ILE A 602 -48.11 -32.93 -21.60
CA ILE A 602 -47.77 -32.78 -23.02
C ILE A 602 -48.98 -32.18 -23.76
N LYS A 603 -50.19 -32.39 -23.23
CA LYS A 603 -51.46 -31.96 -23.81
C LYS A 603 -51.74 -30.46 -23.63
N GLU A 604 -51.31 -29.85 -22.52
CA GLU A 604 -51.58 -28.43 -22.22
C GLU A 604 -50.53 -27.48 -22.83
N ILE A 605 -50.05 -27.82 -24.02
CA ILE A 605 -49.10 -27.03 -24.80
C ILE A 605 -49.81 -26.60 -26.08
N THR A 606 -49.98 -25.29 -26.30
CA THR A 606 -50.51 -24.79 -27.57
C THR A 606 -49.44 -24.86 -28.66
N GLU A 607 -49.85 -24.98 -29.93
CA GLU A 607 -48.93 -25.00 -31.07
C GLU A 607 -48.08 -23.71 -31.16
N GLU A 608 -48.63 -22.57 -30.72
CA GLU A 608 -47.90 -21.29 -30.61
C GLU A 608 -46.83 -21.32 -29.50
N GLU A 609 -47.15 -21.85 -28.31
CA GLU A 609 -46.20 -22.01 -27.20
C GLU A 609 -45.07 -22.98 -27.56
N LYS A 610 -45.37 -24.04 -28.31
CA LYS A 610 -44.38 -25.02 -28.77
C LYS A 610 -43.43 -24.43 -29.81
N ALA A 611 -43.97 -23.71 -30.81
CA ALA A 611 -43.17 -23.05 -31.82
C ALA A 611 -42.28 -21.94 -31.24
N ALA A 612 -42.77 -21.18 -30.24
CA ALA A 612 -41.99 -20.17 -29.55
C ALA A 612 -40.85 -20.77 -28.72
N PHE A 613 -41.07 -21.91 -28.05
CA PHE A 613 -40.05 -22.61 -27.28
C PHE A 613 -38.96 -23.22 -28.19
N GLU A 614 -39.36 -23.86 -29.30
CA GLU A 614 -38.42 -24.41 -30.28
C GLU A 614 -37.58 -23.32 -30.97
N ALA A 615 -38.15 -22.14 -31.22
CA ALA A 615 -37.41 -20.98 -31.73
C ALA A 615 -36.41 -20.42 -30.69
N ALA A 616 -36.79 -20.35 -29.41
CA ALA A 616 -35.92 -19.88 -28.33
C ALA A 616 -34.75 -20.84 -28.04
N GLU A 617 -34.94 -22.17 -28.13
CA GLU A 617 -33.82 -23.12 -28.02
C GLU A 617 -32.85 -23.04 -29.18
N ALA A 618 -33.33 -22.70 -30.40
CA ALA A 618 -32.47 -22.57 -31.57
C ALA A 618 -31.51 -21.36 -31.48
N ASP A 619 -31.95 -20.25 -30.89
CA ASP A 619 -31.12 -19.06 -30.64
C ASP A 619 -30.09 -19.25 -29.50
N VAL A 620 -30.35 -20.17 -28.56
CA VAL A 620 -29.41 -20.50 -27.45
C VAL A 620 -28.34 -21.51 -27.88
N ALA A 621 -28.59 -22.27 -28.95
CA ALA A 621 -27.67 -23.26 -29.51
C ALA A 621 -26.73 -22.70 -30.61
N SER A 622 -26.98 -21.48 -31.10
CA SER A 622 -26.11 -20.71 -32.01
C SER A 622 -25.21 -19.75 -31.25
#